data_AF-A0A564SGJ8-F1
#
_entry.id   AF-A0A564SGJ8-F1
#
_cell.length_a   1.000
_cell.length_b   1.000
_cell.length_c   1.000
_cell.angle_alpha   90.00
_cell.angle_beta   90.00
_cell.angle_gamma   90.00
#
_symmetry.space_group_name_H-M   'P 1'
#
loop_
_entity.id
_entity.type
_entity.pdbx_description
1 polymer ?
#
loop_
_entity_poly.entity_id
_entity_poly.type
_entity_poly.pdbx_seq_one_letter_code
_entity_poly.pdbx_strand_id
1 'polypeptide(L)'
;MDFKKLLDDYMKQLDCTAKDLAEKSGLSAATISRYRSGDRIPEDGSENFDRLINGIVSIAESQKIPDITVQSVSEAFSPYVKSNVDIAHLQKNFHTLLTIVPINISDLAHFLNFDPSYISRIRNGQRQPANPTEFSRKISIFVAKHCQSMEQKVVISRLINYPVEEFSNYTEFQNRLTDWLLAGAGAVKDSMTVFLEKLDEFNLDEYIRVIHFDKLKVPSVPFQIPFSKTYWGIDEMMESDLDFLKATVLSKSTSPVIMYSDMPMKEMAKDPEFPKKWMFGMAMMLKKGLHLYQIHNIDRSFDEMMLGLESWIPMYMTGQISPYYLKNVQNNTFLHLLKVSGSVALSGEAIAGCHADGKYYLTKSKREVEYYQKRADDLLKNAYPLMDIYRNERETELNTFLIADTRKTGKRRGIRSTLPLYTISEELLEQILTRHGMDSGQKQRIRKHVKAQKERIVSILDSETLEDEVPALTPEAFSKNPPVLDLSGIFCETNLPYSEEEYRIHMSDTKAFARKNPNYILQINTTHTFNNLQILVHEGQWAMISKAKAPAIHFIIHHPKLRNAIEHFIPPIVE
;
A
#
# COMPACT_ATOMS: atom_id res chain seq x y z
N MET A 1 -38.39 -5.67 17.75
CA MET A 1 -38.06 -6.59 18.85
C MET A 1 -36.64 -6.24 19.29
N ASP A 2 -36.31 -6.34 20.58
CA ASP A 2 -34.97 -6.04 21.10
C ASP A 2 -34.50 -7.18 22.02
N PHE A 3 -33.22 -7.19 22.39
CA PHE A 3 -32.61 -8.30 23.14
C PHE A 3 -33.36 -8.60 24.45
N LYS A 4 -33.66 -7.56 25.24
CA LYS A 4 -34.36 -7.72 26.52
C LYS A 4 -35.74 -8.32 26.36
N LYS A 5 -36.49 -7.90 25.32
CA LYS A 5 -37.85 -8.39 25.08
C LYS A 5 -37.83 -9.84 24.63
N LEU A 6 -36.89 -10.20 23.74
CA LEU A 6 -36.71 -11.59 23.32
C LEU A 6 -36.32 -12.49 24.49
N LEU A 7 -35.43 -12.04 25.38
CA LEU A 7 -35.07 -12.77 26.59
C LEU A 7 -36.25 -12.95 27.54
N ASP A 8 -37.03 -11.90 27.78
CA ASP A 8 -38.24 -11.98 28.61
C ASP A 8 -39.30 -12.91 27.98
N ASP A 9 -39.40 -12.96 26.65
CA ASP A 9 -40.33 -13.84 25.94
C ASP A 9 -39.92 -15.32 26.08
N TYR A 10 -38.62 -15.63 25.95
CA TYR A 10 -38.12 -16.98 26.26
C TYR A 10 -38.35 -17.37 27.73
N MET A 11 -38.09 -16.46 28.67
CA MET A 11 -38.31 -16.74 30.10
C MET A 11 -39.79 -16.98 30.44
N LYS A 12 -40.71 -16.25 29.79
CA LYS A 12 -42.16 -16.49 29.92
C LYS A 12 -42.57 -17.81 29.28
N GLN A 13 -42.04 -18.12 28.09
CA GLN A 13 -42.33 -19.38 27.39
C GLN A 13 -41.85 -20.60 28.20
N LEU A 14 -40.72 -20.47 28.88
CA LEU A 14 -40.11 -21.50 29.72
C LEU A 14 -40.59 -21.48 31.18
N ASP A 15 -41.53 -20.59 31.54
CA ASP A 15 -42.01 -20.35 32.91
C ASP A 15 -40.87 -20.36 33.95
N CYS A 16 -39.76 -19.65 33.66
CA CYS A 16 -38.57 -19.68 34.48
C CYS A 16 -38.25 -18.30 35.08
N THR A 17 -37.71 -18.29 36.30
CA THR A 17 -37.27 -17.06 36.95
C THR A 17 -35.86 -16.68 36.52
N ALA A 18 -35.49 -15.41 36.74
CA ALA A 18 -34.11 -14.96 36.50
C ALA A 18 -33.07 -15.73 37.33
N LYS A 19 -33.50 -16.29 38.48
CA LYS A 19 -32.66 -17.13 39.33
C LYS A 19 -32.42 -18.50 38.70
N ASP A 20 -33.46 -19.12 38.15
CA ASP A 20 -33.37 -20.43 37.49
C ASP A 20 -32.50 -20.34 36.24
N LEU A 21 -32.68 -19.28 35.45
CA LEU A 21 -31.84 -19.02 34.28
C LEU A 21 -30.38 -18.74 34.65
N ALA A 22 -30.12 -18.00 35.73
CA ALA A 22 -28.78 -17.78 36.25
C ALA A 22 -28.09 -19.10 36.67
N GLU A 23 -28.82 -19.98 37.37
CA GLU A 23 -28.30 -21.28 37.80
C GLU A 23 -27.98 -22.19 36.61
N LYS A 24 -28.88 -22.26 35.62
CA LYS A 24 -28.73 -23.14 34.45
C LYS A 24 -27.73 -22.64 33.41
N SER A 25 -27.57 -21.32 33.27
CA SER A 25 -26.52 -20.72 32.42
C SER A 25 -25.16 -20.65 33.14
N GLY A 26 -25.15 -20.76 34.47
CA GLY A 26 -24.01 -20.44 35.32
C GLY A 26 -23.64 -18.94 35.32
N LEU A 27 -24.47 -18.06 34.75
CA LEU A 27 -24.26 -16.62 34.83
C LEU A 27 -24.67 -16.08 36.19
N SER A 28 -24.07 -14.98 36.63
CA SER A 28 -24.52 -14.32 37.86
C SER A 28 -25.94 -13.76 37.70
N ALA A 29 -26.72 -13.77 38.79
CA ALA A 29 -28.05 -13.15 38.81
C ALA A 29 -28.00 -11.65 38.44
N ALA A 30 -26.90 -10.95 38.75
CA ALA A 30 -26.66 -9.58 38.34
C ALA A 30 -26.48 -9.43 36.82
N THR A 31 -25.81 -10.39 36.17
CA THR A 31 -25.65 -10.42 34.70
C THR A 31 -27.00 -10.61 34.02
N ILE A 32 -27.80 -11.59 34.44
CA ILE A 32 -29.15 -11.82 33.91
C ILE A 32 -30.05 -10.60 34.13
N SER A 33 -29.98 -9.97 35.31
CA SER A 33 -30.75 -8.75 35.61
C SER A 33 -30.41 -7.61 34.64
N ARG A 34 -29.12 -7.36 34.38
CA ARG A 34 -28.68 -6.32 33.43
C ARG A 34 -29.09 -6.61 31.98
N TYR A 35 -29.14 -7.89 31.60
CA TYR A 35 -29.65 -8.29 30.28
C TYR A 35 -31.15 -8.04 30.13
N ARG A 36 -31.93 -8.25 31.19
CA ARG A 36 -33.38 -8.01 31.21
C ARG A 36 -33.74 -6.53 31.32
N SER A 37 -32.95 -5.73 32.05
CA SER A 37 -33.15 -4.27 32.09
C SER A 37 -32.71 -3.58 30.79
N GLY A 38 -31.82 -4.23 30.02
CA GLY A 38 -31.19 -3.65 28.83
C GLY A 38 -29.95 -2.81 29.15
N ASP A 39 -29.50 -2.78 30.40
CA ASP A 39 -28.27 -2.09 30.81
C ASP A 39 -27.01 -2.73 30.22
N ARG A 40 -27.12 -4.00 29.80
CA ARG A 40 -26.05 -4.74 29.12
C ARG A 40 -26.66 -5.63 28.05
N ILE A 41 -25.98 -5.74 26.91
CA ILE A 41 -26.29 -6.70 25.85
C ILE A 41 -25.04 -7.59 25.70
N PRO A 42 -25.18 -8.92 25.64
CA PRO A 42 -24.04 -9.79 25.40
C PRO A 42 -23.42 -9.54 24.02
N GLU A 43 -22.12 -9.79 23.93
CA GLU A 43 -21.39 -9.75 22.66
C GLU A 43 -21.56 -11.08 21.93
N ASP A 44 -21.71 -11.00 20.61
CA ASP A 44 -21.83 -12.17 19.74
C ASP A 44 -20.57 -13.05 19.86
N GLY A 45 -20.77 -14.37 20.00
CA GLY A 45 -19.67 -15.33 20.22
C GLY A 45 -18.94 -15.21 21.57
N SER A 46 -19.43 -14.42 22.53
CA SER A 46 -18.84 -14.35 23.87
C SER A 46 -19.23 -15.55 24.74
N GLU A 47 -18.35 -15.96 25.68
CA GLU A 47 -18.65 -17.04 26.64
C GLU A 47 -19.96 -16.78 27.41
N ASN A 48 -20.25 -15.52 27.73
CA ASN A 48 -21.48 -15.16 28.42
C ASN A 48 -22.73 -15.35 27.55
N PHE A 49 -22.61 -15.21 26.23
CA PHE A 49 -23.71 -15.45 25.29
C PHE A 49 -23.96 -16.94 25.13
N ASP A 50 -22.91 -17.74 24.94
CA ASP A 50 -23.01 -19.20 24.84
C ASP A 50 -23.63 -19.80 26.11
N ARG A 51 -23.20 -19.32 27.28
CA ARG A 51 -23.75 -19.73 28.57
C ARG A 51 -25.23 -19.39 28.71
N LEU A 52 -25.65 -18.21 28.23
CA LEU A 52 -27.06 -17.82 28.22
C LEU A 52 -27.89 -18.77 27.33
N ILE A 53 -27.43 -19.04 26.11
CA ILE A 53 -28.10 -19.96 25.17
C ILE A 53 -28.21 -21.35 25.78
N ASN A 54 -27.11 -21.88 26.29
CA ASN A 54 -27.08 -23.21 26.93
C ASN A 54 -28.00 -23.28 28.15
N GLY A 55 -28.11 -22.19 28.93
CA GLY A 55 -29.05 -22.12 30.04
C GLY A 55 -30.52 -22.19 29.59
N ILE A 56 -30.88 -21.48 28.52
CA ILE A 56 -32.23 -21.50 27.91
C ILE A 56 -32.55 -22.91 27.39
N VAL A 57 -31.63 -23.53 26.66
CA VAL A 57 -31.79 -24.88 26.11
C VAL A 57 -31.87 -25.93 27.21
N SER A 58 -31.01 -25.85 28.23
CA SER A 58 -31.05 -26.78 29.38
C SER A 58 -32.38 -26.74 30.13
N ILE A 59 -32.99 -25.55 30.26
CA ILE A 59 -34.33 -25.40 30.84
C ILE A 59 -35.38 -26.03 29.92
N ALA A 60 -35.34 -25.74 28.62
CA ALA A 60 -36.26 -26.32 27.64
C ALA A 60 -36.21 -27.85 27.62
N GLU A 61 -35.01 -28.45 27.66
CA GLU A 61 -34.79 -29.89 27.73
C GLU A 61 -35.40 -30.48 29.01
N SER A 62 -35.19 -29.83 30.16
CA SER A 62 -35.76 -30.27 31.44
C SER A 62 -37.29 -30.26 31.45
N GLN A 63 -37.90 -29.41 30.64
CA GLN A 63 -39.35 -29.26 30.47
C GLN A 63 -39.91 -30.02 29.25
N LYS A 64 -39.06 -30.74 28.50
CA LYS A 64 -39.41 -31.50 27.29
C LYS A 64 -40.05 -30.65 26.18
N ILE A 65 -39.55 -29.45 25.94
CA ILE A 65 -39.99 -28.56 24.85
C ILE A 65 -39.05 -28.80 23.63
N PRO A 66 -39.48 -29.54 22.59
CA PRO A 66 -38.58 -30.07 21.56
C PRO A 66 -38.06 -29.02 20.55
N ASP A 67 -38.71 -27.86 20.44
CA ASP A 67 -38.42 -26.87 19.38
C ASP A 67 -37.39 -25.80 19.77
N ILE A 68 -36.91 -25.81 21.02
CA ILE A 68 -35.91 -24.87 21.53
C ILE A 68 -34.55 -25.56 21.57
N THR A 69 -33.72 -25.28 20.56
CA THR A 69 -32.39 -25.85 20.38
C THR A 69 -31.33 -24.74 20.43
N VAL A 70 -30.06 -25.12 20.61
CA VAL A 70 -28.94 -24.15 20.56
C VAL A 70 -28.98 -23.35 19.25
N GLN A 71 -29.25 -24.01 18.13
CA GLN A 71 -29.36 -23.36 16.82
C GLN A 71 -30.52 -22.37 16.76
N SER A 72 -31.74 -22.78 17.13
CA SER A 72 -32.92 -21.92 17.03
C SER A 72 -32.87 -20.72 17.98
N VAL A 73 -32.29 -20.90 19.17
CA VAL A 73 -32.09 -19.81 20.14
C VAL A 73 -30.99 -18.86 19.64
N SER A 74 -29.88 -19.37 19.15
CA SER A 74 -28.78 -18.55 18.60
C SER A 74 -29.25 -17.70 17.42
N GLU A 75 -29.96 -18.29 16.46
CA GLU A 75 -30.54 -17.58 15.31
C GLU A 75 -31.54 -16.49 15.73
N ALA A 76 -32.34 -16.74 16.77
CA ALA A 76 -33.29 -15.77 17.28
C ALA A 76 -32.59 -14.56 17.93
N PHE A 77 -31.50 -14.78 18.67
CA PHE A 77 -30.78 -13.72 19.39
C PHE A 77 -29.73 -12.98 18.54
N SER A 78 -29.17 -13.60 17.50
CA SER A 78 -28.12 -13.03 16.64
C SER A 78 -28.38 -11.60 16.13
N PRO A 79 -29.62 -11.21 15.72
CA PRO A 79 -29.89 -9.83 15.29
C PRO A 79 -29.84 -8.78 16.39
N TYR A 80 -29.80 -9.19 17.66
CA TYR A 80 -29.99 -8.31 18.83
C TYR A 80 -28.80 -8.29 19.80
N VAL A 81 -27.72 -9.01 19.48
CA VAL A 81 -26.47 -8.98 20.26
C VAL A 81 -25.50 -7.91 19.75
N LYS A 82 -24.53 -7.52 20.59
CA LYS A 82 -23.50 -6.56 20.19
C LYS A 82 -22.50 -7.26 19.27
N SER A 83 -22.44 -6.81 18.01
CA SER A 83 -21.49 -7.32 17.01
C SER A 83 -20.05 -6.96 17.40
N ASN A 84 -19.14 -7.94 17.37
CA ASN A 84 -17.69 -7.75 17.57
C ASN A 84 -16.95 -7.43 16.26
N VAL A 85 -17.67 -6.93 15.26
CA VAL A 85 -17.11 -6.64 13.93
C VAL A 85 -16.39 -5.29 13.95
N ASP A 86 -15.14 -5.28 13.51
CA ASP A 86 -14.41 -4.04 13.22
C ASP A 86 -15.08 -3.34 12.02
N ILE A 87 -15.90 -2.32 12.32
CA ILE A 87 -16.64 -1.57 11.30
C ILE A 87 -15.72 -0.83 10.35
N ALA A 88 -14.57 -0.33 10.83
CA ALA A 88 -13.62 0.36 9.98
C ALA A 88 -12.99 -0.62 8.98
N HIS A 89 -12.68 -1.84 9.42
CA HIS A 89 -12.18 -2.90 8.56
C HIS A 89 -13.23 -3.34 7.53
N LEU A 90 -14.49 -3.53 7.95
CA LEU A 90 -15.59 -3.83 7.04
C LEU A 90 -15.75 -2.76 5.96
N GLN A 91 -15.75 -1.48 6.34
CA GLN A 91 -15.87 -0.38 5.38
C GLN A 91 -14.69 -0.34 4.41
N LYS A 92 -13.46 -0.60 4.89
CA LYS A 92 -12.26 -0.71 4.05
C LYS A 92 -12.40 -1.85 3.04
N ASN A 93 -12.72 -3.05 3.49
CA ASN A 93 -12.83 -4.22 2.62
C ASN A 93 -14.00 -4.08 1.64
N PHE A 94 -15.10 -3.49 2.08
CA PHE A 94 -16.21 -3.15 1.20
C PHE A 94 -15.82 -2.14 0.12
N HIS A 95 -15.08 -1.08 0.48
CA HIS A 95 -14.55 -0.12 -0.49
C HIS A 95 -13.61 -0.79 -1.50
N THR A 96 -12.69 -1.63 -1.02
CA THR A 96 -11.73 -2.36 -1.85
C THR A 96 -12.44 -3.28 -2.84
N LEU A 97 -13.43 -4.05 -2.37
CA LEU A 97 -14.25 -4.92 -3.21
C LEU A 97 -14.94 -4.15 -4.34
N LEU A 98 -15.58 -3.02 -4.04
CA LEU A 98 -16.26 -2.17 -5.03
C LEU A 98 -15.34 -1.42 -5.97
N THR A 99 -14.04 -1.34 -5.66
CA THR A 99 -13.03 -0.67 -6.49
C THR A 99 -12.38 -1.66 -7.44
N ILE A 100 -12.14 -2.88 -6.97
CA ILE A 100 -11.41 -3.92 -7.70
C ILE A 100 -12.35 -4.78 -8.55
N VAL A 101 -13.55 -5.07 -8.04
CA VAL A 101 -14.56 -5.83 -8.77
C VAL A 101 -15.51 -4.82 -9.44
N PRO A 102 -15.81 -4.95 -10.75
CA PRO A 102 -16.65 -4.01 -11.49
C PRO A 102 -18.14 -4.17 -11.10
N ILE A 103 -18.48 -3.83 -9.86
CA ILE A 103 -19.82 -3.89 -9.28
C ILE A 103 -20.51 -2.55 -9.50
N ASN A 104 -21.67 -2.56 -10.13
CA ASN A 104 -22.52 -1.38 -10.23
C ASN A 104 -23.21 -1.10 -8.89
N ILE A 105 -22.99 0.10 -8.33
CA ILE A 105 -23.56 0.50 -7.03
C ILE A 105 -25.09 0.53 -7.07
N SER A 106 -25.70 0.94 -8.19
CA SER A 106 -27.15 0.99 -8.34
C SER A 106 -27.75 -0.42 -8.29
N ASP A 107 -27.11 -1.40 -8.93
CA ASP A 107 -27.56 -2.79 -8.95
C ASP A 107 -27.41 -3.43 -7.57
N LEU A 108 -26.29 -3.17 -6.89
CA LEU A 108 -26.07 -3.60 -5.51
C LEU A 108 -27.10 -2.98 -4.55
N ALA A 109 -27.37 -1.67 -4.69
CA ALA A 109 -28.34 -0.97 -3.86
C ALA A 109 -29.75 -1.55 -4.04
N HIS A 110 -30.16 -1.79 -5.29
CA HIS A 110 -31.42 -2.45 -5.62
C HIS A 110 -31.51 -3.85 -4.99
N PHE A 111 -30.45 -4.67 -5.12
CA PHE A 111 -30.41 -6.01 -4.54
C PHE A 111 -30.52 -6.00 -3.00
N LEU A 112 -29.90 -5.01 -2.35
CA LEU A 112 -29.92 -4.88 -0.90
C LEU A 112 -31.19 -4.18 -0.36
N ASN A 113 -32.06 -3.68 -1.23
CA ASN A 113 -33.20 -2.81 -0.90
C ASN A 113 -32.78 -1.52 -0.16
N PHE A 114 -31.71 -0.88 -0.63
CA PHE A 114 -31.23 0.41 -0.14
C PHE A 114 -31.16 1.46 -1.25
N ASP A 115 -31.11 2.74 -0.88
CA ASP A 115 -30.76 3.79 -1.82
C ASP A 115 -29.27 3.73 -2.19
N PRO A 116 -28.89 4.03 -3.46
CA PRO A 116 -27.47 4.11 -3.86
C PRO A 116 -26.64 5.06 -2.99
N SER A 117 -27.24 6.16 -2.52
CA SER A 117 -26.58 7.09 -1.61
C SER A 117 -26.28 6.49 -0.23
N TYR A 118 -27.11 5.56 0.24
CA TYR A 118 -26.89 4.86 1.51
C TYR A 118 -25.67 3.94 1.41
N ILE A 119 -25.57 3.19 0.31
CA ILE A 119 -24.42 2.32 0.01
C ILE A 119 -23.13 3.15 -0.14
N SER A 120 -23.19 4.27 -0.85
CA SER A 120 -22.04 5.17 -1.01
C SER A 120 -21.57 5.76 0.32
N ARG A 121 -22.48 6.14 1.22
CA ARG A 121 -22.12 6.64 2.56
C ARG A 121 -21.47 5.56 3.42
N ILE A 122 -21.88 4.29 3.31
CA ILE A 122 -21.19 3.17 3.97
C ILE A 122 -19.79 2.98 3.39
N ARG A 123 -19.67 2.94 2.06
CA ARG A 123 -18.39 2.82 1.35
C ARG A 123 -17.37 3.89 1.76
N ASN A 124 -17.84 5.11 2.03
CA ASN A 124 -16.99 6.25 2.36
C ASN A 124 -16.82 6.47 3.87
N GLY A 125 -17.22 5.50 4.71
CA GLY A 125 -17.08 5.60 6.17
C GLY A 125 -18.06 6.57 6.87
N GLN A 126 -18.93 7.24 6.11
CA GLN A 126 -19.87 8.25 6.63
C GLN A 126 -21.08 7.64 7.35
N ARG A 127 -21.34 6.34 7.15
CA ARG A 127 -22.42 5.59 7.81
C ARG A 127 -22.01 4.15 8.09
N GLN A 128 -22.55 3.57 9.15
CA GLN A 128 -22.32 2.17 9.49
C GLN A 128 -23.57 1.33 9.19
N PRO A 129 -23.43 0.08 8.73
CA PRO A 129 -24.56 -0.83 8.58
C PRO A 129 -25.15 -1.19 9.96
N ALA A 130 -26.48 -1.24 10.06
CA ALA A 130 -27.16 -1.59 11.32
C ALA A 130 -26.88 -3.04 11.76
N ASN A 131 -26.66 -3.94 10.82
CA ASN A 131 -26.19 -5.31 11.06
C ASN A 131 -25.02 -5.60 10.10
N PRO A 132 -23.76 -5.43 10.55
CA PRO A 132 -22.55 -5.60 9.74
C PRO A 132 -22.41 -7.00 9.14
N THR A 133 -22.70 -8.04 9.91
CA THR A 133 -22.63 -9.44 9.49
C THR A 133 -23.61 -9.74 8.37
N GLU A 134 -24.88 -9.36 8.56
CA GLU A 134 -25.92 -9.60 7.56
C GLU A 134 -25.74 -8.73 6.31
N PHE A 135 -25.23 -7.50 6.49
CA PHE A 135 -24.85 -6.64 5.37
C PHE A 135 -23.75 -7.29 4.51
N SER A 136 -22.70 -7.80 5.15
CA SER A 136 -21.57 -8.47 4.48
C SER A 136 -22.03 -9.75 3.77
N ARG A 137 -22.86 -10.56 4.43
CA ARG A 137 -23.43 -11.78 3.83
C ARG A 137 -24.22 -11.47 2.57
N LYS A 138 -25.07 -10.43 2.60
CA LYS A 138 -25.86 -10.02 1.43
C LYS A 138 -25.00 -9.51 0.28
N ILE A 139 -23.89 -8.81 0.57
CA ILE A 139 -22.90 -8.43 -0.44
C ILE A 139 -22.26 -9.68 -1.04
N SER A 140 -21.84 -10.64 -0.23
CA SER A 140 -21.25 -11.89 -0.71
C SER A 140 -22.21 -12.67 -1.60
N ILE A 141 -23.50 -12.71 -1.26
CA ILE A 141 -24.54 -13.30 -2.10
C ILE A 141 -24.65 -12.56 -3.45
N PHE A 142 -24.67 -11.23 -3.43
CA PHE A 142 -24.73 -10.45 -4.66
C PHE A 142 -23.52 -10.75 -5.56
N VAL A 143 -22.30 -10.68 -5.01
CA VAL A 143 -21.06 -10.97 -5.74
C VAL A 143 -21.09 -12.38 -6.31
N ALA A 144 -21.48 -13.36 -5.49
CA ALA A 144 -21.59 -14.75 -5.90
C ALA A 144 -22.57 -14.97 -7.04
N LYS A 145 -23.62 -14.15 -7.17
CA LYS A 145 -24.60 -14.24 -8.27
C LYS A 145 -24.15 -13.50 -9.51
N HIS A 146 -23.61 -12.29 -9.35
CA HIS A 146 -23.39 -11.36 -10.46
C HIS A 146 -21.96 -11.39 -11.03
N CYS A 147 -21.00 -11.99 -10.32
CA CYS A 147 -19.60 -12.07 -10.74
C CYS A 147 -19.23 -13.49 -11.23
N GLN A 148 -19.79 -13.90 -12.38
CA GLN A 148 -19.65 -15.28 -12.90
C GLN A 148 -18.49 -15.50 -13.86
N SER A 149 -17.94 -14.44 -14.47
CA SER A 149 -16.87 -14.60 -15.45
C SER A 149 -15.58 -15.10 -14.80
N MET A 150 -14.76 -15.85 -15.56
CA MET A 150 -13.48 -16.35 -15.06
C MET A 150 -12.56 -15.20 -14.61
N GLU A 151 -12.56 -14.08 -15.32
CA GLU A 151 -11.82 -12.87 -14.96
C GLU A 151 -12.25 -12.31 -13.60
N GLN A 152 -13.55 -12.16 -13.36
CA GLN A 152 -14.07 -11.71 -12.06
C GLN A 152 -13.76 -12.71 -10.95
N LYS A 153 -13.86 -14.02 -11.21
CA LYS A 153 -13.53 -15.07 -10.24
C LYS A 153 -12.05 -15.05 -9.85
N VAL A 154 -11.16 -14.86 -10.82
CA VAL A 154 -9.71 -14.68 -10.57
C VAL A 154 -9.44 -13.44 -9.71
N VAL A 155 -10.13 -12.33 -10.00
CA VAL A 155 -9.99 -11.09 -9.22
C VAL A 155 -10.44 -11.30 -7.77
N ILE A 156 -11.60 -11.92 -7.55
CA ILE A 156 -12.12 -12.18 -6.21
C ILE A 156 -11.27 -13.23 -5.48
N SER A 157 -10.80 -14.26 -6.17
CA SER A 157 -9.86 -15.27 -5.65
C SER A 157 -8.61 -14.65 -5.06
N ARG A 158 -8.03 -13.68 -5.76
CA ARG A 158 -6.87 -12.93 -5.25
C ARG A 158 -7.23 -12.06 -4.05
N LEU A 159 -8.40 -11.41 -4.10
CA LEU A 159 -8.89 -10.54 -3.04
C LEU A 159 -9.02 -11.27 -1.70
N ILE A 160 -9.60 -12.47 -1.72
CA ILE A 160 -9.89 -13.28 -0.52
C ILE A 160 -8.88 -14.41 -0.29
N ASN A 161 -7.85 -14.51 -1.14
CA ASN A 161 -6.82 -15.55 -1.13
C ASN A 161 -7.37 -16.98 -1.11
N TYR A 162 -8.29 -17.26 -2.03
CA TYR A 162 -8.96 -18.56 -2.15
C TYR A 162 -8.80 -19.08 -3.59
N PRO A 163 -8.35 -20.33 -3.83
CA PRO A 163 -8.09 -20.82 -5.18
C PRO A 163 -9.34 -20.78 -6.08
N VAL A 164 -9.19 -20.30 -7.32
CA VAL A 164 -10.32 -20.16 -8.26
C VAL A 164 -10.99 -21.50 -8.54
N GLU A 165 -10.20 -22.58 -8.53
CA GLU A 165 -10.65 -23.95 -8.76
C GLU A 165 -11.67 -24.40 -7.70
N GLU A 166 -11.61 -23.83 -6.50
CA GLU A 166 -12.50 -24.14 -5.40
C GLU A 166 -13.78 -23.27 -5.38
N PHE A 167 -13.92 -22.31 -6.30
CA PHE A 167 -15.11 -21.45 -6.43
C PHE A 167 -16.35 -22.20 -6.96
N SER A 168 -16.21 -23.50 -7.27
CA SER A 168 -17.32 -24.37 -7.64
C SER A 168 -18.31 -24.59 -6.49
N ASN A 169 -17.88 -24.40 -5.23
CA ASN A 169 -18.75 -24.43 -4.07
C ASN A 169 -19.28 -23.02 -3.73
N TYR A 170 -20.51 -22.74 -4.16
CA TYR A 170 -21.16 -21.44 -3.99
C TYR A 170 -21.33 -21.03 -2.53
N THR A 171 -21.63 -21.96 -1.63
CA THR A 171 -21.81 -21.69 -0.20
C THR A 171 -20.47 -21.36 0.46
N GLU A 172 -19.44 -22.14 0.15
CA GLU A 172 -18.08 -21.89 0.67
C GLU A 172 -17.54 -20.54 0.18
N PHE A 173 -17.73 -20.23 -1.11
CA PHE A 173 -17.36 -18.94 -1.68
C PHE A 173 -18.03 -17.76 -0.94
N GLN A 174 -19.33 -17.87 -0.66
CA GLN A 174 -20.06 -16.85 0.09
C GLN A 174 -19.54 -16.69 1.51
N ASN A 175 -19.26 -17.80 2.20
CA ASN A 175 -18.73 -17.78 3.55
C ASN A 175 -17.36 -17.10 3.58
N ARG A 176 -16.43 -17.51 2.70
CA ARG A 176 -15.09 -16.92 2.61
C ARG A 176 -15.10 -15.42 2.30
N LEU A 177 -15.96 -14.99 1.38
CA LEU A 177 -16.09 -13.56 1.07
C LEU A 177 -16.73 -12.78 2.23
N THR A 178 -17.67 -13.39 2.94
CA THR A 178 -18.29 -12.80 4.14
C THR A 178 -17.27 -12.68 5.25
N ASP A 179 -16.50 -13.74 5.50
CA ASP A 179 -15.41 -13.75 6.46
C ASP A 179 -14.37 -12.69 6.11
N TRP A 180 -13.96 -12.58 4.85
CA TRP A 180 -13.03 -11.54 4.41
C TRP A 180 -13.60 -10.12 4.62
N LEU A 181 -14.88 -9.89 4.36
CA LEU A 181 -15.52 -8.60 4.64
C LEU A 181 -15.55 -8.28 6.14
N LEU A 182 -15.61 -9.29 7.01
CA LEU A 182 -15.80 -9.15 8.46
C LEU A 182 -14.52 -9.29 9.30
N ALA A 183 -13.50 -9.98 8.80
CA ALA A 183 -12.32 -10.37 9.55
C ALA A 183 -11.35 -9.19 9.73
N GLY A 184 -11.25 -8.67 10.95
CA GLY A 184 -10.03 -8.02 11.44
C GLY A 184 -8.99 -9.10 11.79
N ALA A 185 -7.75 -8.89 11.36
CA ALA A 185 -6.58 -9.78 11.54
C ALA A 185 -6.68 -11.16 10.82
N GLY A 186 -6.17 -11.20 9.58
CA GLY A 186 -6.12 -12.39 8.72
C GLY A 186 -6.17 -12.06 7.22
N ALA A 187 -6.52 -10.82 6.88
CA ALA A 187 -6.53 -10.31 5.51
C ALA A 187 -5.13 -10.43 4.87
N VAL A 188 -5.09 -10.95 3.65
CA VAL A 188 -3.94 -10.74 2.77
C VAL A 188 -3.72 -9.24 2.67
N LYS A 189 -2.53 -8.79 3.10
CA LYS A 189 -2.13 -7.39 2.98
C LYS A 189 -2.28 -6.99 1.52
N ASP A 190 -3.00 -5.90 1.26
CA ASP A 190 -3.14 -5.41 -0.10
C ASP A 190 -1.76 -5.06 -0.69
N SER A 191 -1.64 -5.12 -2.01
CA SER A 191 -0.37 -4.95 -2.72
C SER A 191 0.32 -3.61 -2.42
N MET A 192 -0.43 -2.55 -2.10
CA MET A 192 0.15 -1.26 -1.72
C MET A 192 0.74 -1.33 -0.30
N THR A 193 0.02 -1.92 0.67
CA THR A 193 0.55 -2.14 2.01
C THR A 193 1.86 -2.94 1.98
N VAL A 194 1.90 -4.05 1.24
CA VAL A 194 3.12 -4.87 1.10
C VAL A 194 4.26 -4.07 0.48
N PHE A 195 3.97 -3.29 -0.57
CA PHE A 195 4.97 -2.45 -1.23
C PHE A 195 5.56 -1.40 -0.27
N LEU A 196 4.71 -0.71 0.49
CA LEU A 196 5.14 0.31 1.45
C LEU A 196 5.95 -0.29 2.60
N GLU A 197 5.57 -1.45 3.13
CA GLU A 197 6.34 -2.16 4.17
C GLU A 197 7.73 -2.55 3.67
N LYS A 198 7.82 -3.15 2.47
CA LYS A 198 9.12 -3.50 1.87
C LYS A 198 9.97 -2.27 1.63
N LEU A 199 9.36 -1.16 1.20
CA LEU A 199 10.07 0.10 1.01
C LEU A 199 10.53 0.71 2.34
N ASP A 200 9.77 0.58 3.43
CA ASP A 200 10.15 1.02 4.79
C ASP A 200 11.40 0.26 5.27
N GLU A 201 11.35 -1.07 5.18
CA GLU A 201 12.40 -1.99 5.61
C GLU A 201 13.66 -1.93 4.75
N PHE A 202 13.53 -1.61 3.46
CA PHE A 202 14.66 -1.67 2.51
C PHE A 202 15.83 -0.78 2.94
N ASN A 203 17.03 -1.36 3.03
CA ASN A 203 18.27 -0.64 3.29
C ASN A 203 19.22 -0.74 2.08
N LEU A 204 19.52 0.41 1.47
CA LEU A 204 20.37 0.47 0.28
C LEU A 204 21.80 0.00 0.56
N ASP A 205 22.39 0.39 1.69
CA ASP A 205 23.76 0.04 2.04
C ASP A 205 23.91 -1.46 2.34
N GLU A 206 22.92 -2.05 3.02
CA GLU A 206 22.87 -3.49 3.25
C GLU A 206 22.75 -4.25 1.92
N TYR A 207 21.85 -3.80 1.04
CA TYR A 207 21.68 -4.40 -0.28
C TYR A 207 22.97 -4.35 -1.11
N ILE A 208 23.66 -3.20 -1.13
CA ILE A 208 24.96 -3.02 -1.78
C ILE A 208 26.01 -3.99 -1.21
N ARG A 209 26.06 -4.15 0.13
CA ARG A 209 27.01 -5.06 0.80
C ARG A 209 26.75 -6.53 0.46
N VAL A 210 25.48 -6.96 0.49
CA VAL A 210 25.05 -8.35 0.20
C VAL A 210 25.40 -8.73 -1.24
N ILE A 211 25.18 -7.82 -2.19
CA ILE A 211 25.48 -8.06 -3.61
C ILE A 211 26.98 -7.86 -3.92
N HIS A 212 27.76 -7.44 -2.92
CA HIS A 212 29.16 -7.04 -3.07
C HIS A 212 29.34 -6.03 -4.21
N PHE A 213 28.36 -5.14 -4.36
CA PHE A 213 28.29 -4.20 -5.47
C PHE A 213 29.55 -3.35 -5.56
N ASP A 214 30.11 -2.92 -4.43
CA ASP A 214 31.35 -2.15 -4.34
C ASP A 214 32.57 -2.91 -4.89
N LYS A 215 32.58 -4.24 -4.76
CA LYS A 215 33.66 -5.11 -5.25
C LYS A 215 33.55 -5.41 -6.75
N LEU A 216 32.40 -5.17 -7.37
CA LEU A 216 32.20 -5.44 -8.80
C LEU A 216 33.08 -4.53 -9.67
N LYS A 217 33.98 -5.08 -10.47
CA LYS A 217 34.74 -4.27 -11.43
C LYS A 217 33.96 -4.17 -12.73
N VAL A 218 33.78 -2.95 -13.25
CA VAL A 218 33.28 -2.75 -14.61
C VAL A 218 34.30 -3.37 -15.56
N PRO A 219 33.94 -4.44 -16.31
CA PRO A 219 34.90 -5.11 -17.16
C PRO A 219 35.32 -4.18 -18.30
N SER A 220 36.61 -4.12 -18.59
CA SER A 220 37.20 -3.32 -19.66
C SER A 220 37.90 -4.21 -20.68
N VAL A 221 37.21 -5.25 -21.17
CA VAL A 221 37.79 -6.18 -22.13
C VAL A 221 37.41 -5.75 -23.55
N PRO A 222 38.36 -5.69 -24.52
CA PRO A 222 38.04 -5.53 -25.92
C PRO A 222 37.41 -6.83 -26.45
N PHE A 223 36.10 -7.00 -26.24
CA PHE A 223 35.37 -8.19 -26.68
C PHE A 223 34.65 -7.91 -28.01
N GLN A 224 34.90 -8.75 -29.02
CA GLN A 224 34.20 -8.69 -30.31
C GLN A 224 32.88 -9.46 -30.21
N ILE A 225 31.78 -8.73 -30.01
CA ILE A 225 30.44 -9.24 -30.33
C ILE A 225 30.23 -8.96 -31.82
N PRO A 226 29.59 -9.87 -32.60
CA PRO A 226 29.21 -9.58 -33.97
C PRO A 226 28.47 -8.24 -34.08
N PHE A 227 28.66 -7.56 -35.23
CA PHE A 227 28.11 -6.22 -35.47
C PHE A 227 26.59 -6.18 -35.33
N SER A 228 25.92 -7.30 -35.63
CA SER A 228 24.50 -7.54 -35.43
C SER A 228 24.23 -9.03 -35.20
N LYS A 229 23.18 -9.38 -34.45
CA LYS A 229 22.71 -10.75 -34.22
C LYS A 229 21.18 -10.79 -34.17
N THR A 230 20.59 -11.81 -34.76
CA THR A 230 19.14 -12.11 -34.67
C THR A 230 18.96 -13.29 -33.73
N TYR A 231 17.90 -13.25 -32.93
CA TYR A 231 17.52 -14.22 -31.91
C TYR A 231 16.06 -14.61 -32.14
N TRP A 232 15.70 -15.85 -31.80
CA TRP A 232 14.39 -16.44 -32.02
C TRP A 232 13.84 -17.12 -30.77
N GLY A 233 12.56 -16.89 -30.49
CA GLY A 233 11.86 -17.46 -29.34
C GLY A 233 12.30 -16.89 -27.99
N ILE A 234 11.74 -17.47 -26.92
CA ILE A 234 11.84 -16.92 -25.55
C ILE A 234 13.25 -17.08 -24.97
N ASP A 235 13.89 -18.23 -25.19
CA ASP A 235 15.21 -18.51 -24.63
C ASP A 235 16.27 -17.56 -25.22
N GLU A 236 16.28 -17.41 -26.55
CA GLU A 236 17.22 -16.50 -27.20
C GLU A 236 16.84 -15.02 -26.98
N MET A 237 15.57 -14.69 -26.70
CA MET A 237 15.19 -13.35 -26.22
C MET A 237 15.93 -13.00 -24.93
N MET A 238 15.93 -13.91 -23.94
CA MET A 238 16.62 -13.72 -22.67
C MET A 238 18.13 -13.55 -22.91
N GLU A 239 18.72 -14.34 -23.80
CA GLU A 239 20.12 -14.14 -24.22
C GLU A 239 20.36 -12.77 -24.85
N SER A 240 19.45 -12.31 -25.73
CA SER A 240 19.56 -11.02 -26.40
C SER A 240 19.56 -9.85 -25.41
N ASP A 241 18.78 -9.97 -24.32
CA ASP A 241 18.75 -9.01 -23.23
C ASP A 241 20.06 -8.97 -22.45
N LEU A 242 20.64 -10.14 -22.15
CA LEU A 242 21.94 -10.23 -21.50
C LEU A 242 23.07 -9.69 -22.39
N ASP A 243 23.02 -9.97 -23.69
CA ASP A 243 23.97 -9.46 -24.68
C ASP A 243 23.87 -7.93 -24.83
N PHE A 244 22.65 -7.37 -24.79
CA PHE A 244 22.44 -5.91 -24.75
C PHE A 244 23.06 -5.27 -23.50
N LEU A 245 22.80 -5.83 -22.30
CA LEU A 245 23.37 -5.35 -21.04
C LEU A 245 24.90 -5.40 -21.09
N LYS A 246 25.46 -6.54 -21.51
CA LYS A 246 26.90 -6.73 -21.65
C LYS A 246 27.52 -5.74 -22.63
N ALA A 247 26.93 -5.57 -23.81
CA ALA A 247 27.41 -4.63 -24.82
C ALA A 247 27.39 -3.18 -24.31
N THR A 248 26.33 -2.79 -23.60
CA THR A 248 26.17 -1.45 -23.03
C THR A 248 27.18 -1.16 -21.92
N VAL A 249 27.42 -2.13 -21.02
CA VAL A 249 28.41 -1.99 -19.94
C VAL A 249 29.83 -1.89 -20.49
N LEU A 250 30.21 -2.75 -21.44
CA LEU A 250 31.57 -2.78 -22.02
C LEU A 250 31.88 -1.59 -22.94
N SER A 251 30.86 -0.90 -23.44
CA SER A 251 31.02 0.27 -24.29
C SER A 251 31.73 1.42 -23.56
N LYS A 252 32.39 2.32 -24.29
CA LYS A 252 32.91 3.58 -23.75
C LYS A 252 31.83 4.66 -23.59
N SER A 253 30.65 4.46 -24.19
CA SER A 253 29.57 5.44 -24.11
C SER A 253 29.03 5.55 -22.69
N THR A 254 28.81 6.79 -22.25
CA THR A 254 28.12 7.17 -21.01
C THR A 254 26.74 7.75 -21.30
N SER A 255 26.24 7.61 -22.53
CA SER A 255 24.90 8.09 -22.91
C SER A 255 23.82 7.36 -22.10
N PRO A 256 22.70 8.03 -21.77
CA PRO A 256 21.57 7.38 -21.13
C PRO A 256 21.06 6.17 -21.91
N VAL A 257 20.39 5.26 -21.21
CA VAL A 257 19.76 4.07 -21.79
C VAL A 257 18.25 4.25 -21.73
N ILE A 258 17.55 4.01 -22.85
CA ILE A 258 16.08 4.01 -22.90
C ILE A 258 15.61 2.58 -23.11
N MET A 259 14.69 2.12 -22.27
CA MET A 259 14.18 0.74 -22.29
C MET A 259 12.65 0.72 -22.24
N TYR A 260 12.07 -0.08 -23.12
CA TYR A 260 10.66 -0.43 -23.16
C TYR A 260 10.51 -1.91 -23.50
N SER A 261 9.57 -2.57 -22.81
CA SER A 261 9.15 -3.93 -23.15
C SER A 261 7.73 -4.16 -22.62
N ASP A 262 6.87 -4.68 -23.48
CA ASP A 262 5.57 -5.26 -23.11
C ASP A 262 5.60 -6.80 -23.15
N MET A 263 6.77 -7.40 -23.41
CA MET A 263 6.96 -8.85 -23.45
C MET A 263 6.59 -9.52 -22.12
N PRO A 264 6.02 -10.74 -22.14
CA PRO A 264 5.52 -11.41 -20.93
C PRO A 264 6.66 -11.82 -19.99
N MET A 265 6.65 -11.28 -18.77
CA MET A 265 7.67 -11.59 -17.75
C MET A 265 7.51 -12.97 -17.10
N LYS A 266 6.31 -13.58 -17.15
CA LYS A 266 6.01 -14.87 -16.48
C LYS A 266 6.84 -16.02 -17.03
N GLU A 267 7.08 -16.06 -18.34
CA GLU A 267 7.89 -17.10 -18.97
C GLU A 267 9.38 -16.94 -18.64
N MET A 268 9.88 -15.69 -18.64
CA MET A 268 11.27 -15.38 -18.27
C MET A 268 11.59 -15.74 -16.81
N ALA A 269 10.60 -15.61 -15.93
CA ALA A 269 10.74 -15.94 -14.51
C ALA A 269 10.86 -17.45 -14.23
N LYS A 270 10.59 -18.32 -15.22
CA LYS A 270 10.78 -19.78 -15.08
C LYS A 270 12.26 -20.17 -15.10
N ASP A 271 13.12 -19.36 -15.71
CA ASP A 271 14.58 -19.53 -15.62
C ASP A 271 15.06 -18.95 -14.27
N PRO A 272 15.58 -19.78 -13.34
CA PRO A 272 16.02 -19.31 -12.02
C PRO A 272 17.32 -18.48 -12.06
N GLU A 273 18.09 -18.56 -13.15
CA GLU A 273 19.38 -17.88 -13.31
C GLU A 273 19.26 -16.57 -14.09
N PHE A 274 18.31 -16.46 -15.01
CA PHE A 274 18.13 -15.26 -15.82
C PHE A 274 17.92 -13.98 -14.97
N PRO A 275 16.99 -13.93 -13.97
CA PRO A 275 16.80 -12.72 -13.15
C PRO A 275 18.06 -12.28 -12.42
N LYS A 276 18.91 -13.22 -11.98
CA LYS A 276 20.18 -12.91 -11.31
C LYS A 276 21.17 -12.26 -12.28
N LYS A 277 21.31 -12.84 -13.49
CA LYS A 277 22.19 -12.30 -14.54
C LYS A 277 21.71 -10.94 -15.04
N TRP A 278 20.40 -10.78 -15.21
CA TRP A 278 19.78 -9.53 -15.62
C TRP A 278 19.99 -8.44 -14.57
N MET A 279 19.71 -8.73 -13.29
CA MET A 279 19.94 -7.81 -12.18
C MET A 279 21.41 -7.41 -12.08
N PHE A 280 22.33 -8.36 -12.26
CA PHE A 280 23.76 -8.08 -12.32
C PHE A 280 24.10 -7.09 -13.44
N GLY A 281 23.63 -7.33 -14.67
CA GLY A 281 23.89 -6.43 -15.80
C GLY A 281 23.33 -5.02 -15.57
N MET A 282 22.12 -4.92 -15.02
CA MET A 282 21.49 -3.67 -14.62
C MET A 282 22.30 -2.91 -13.58
N ALA A 283 22.73 -3.61 -12.53
CA ALA A 283 23.57 -3.07 -11.48
C ALA A 283 24.90 -2.55 -12.08
N MET A 284 25.51 -3.27 -13.02
CA MET A 284 26.73 -2.82 -13.70
C MET A 284 26.54 -1.56 -14.55
N MET A 285 25.36 -1.36 -15.17
CA MET A 285 25.03 -0.10 -15.86
C MET A 285 24.97 1.07 -14.88
N LEU A 286 24.33 0.87 -13.72
CA LEU A 286 24.28 1.89 -12.66
C LEU A 286 25.66 2.15 -12.04
N LYS A 287 26.49 1.12 -11.87
CA LYS A 287 27.87 1.29 -11.38
C LYS A 287 28.71 2.13 -12.32
N LYS A 288 28.46 1.98 -13.63
CA LYS A 288 29.09 2.78 -14.67
C LYS A 288 28.58 4.24 -14.69
N GLY A 289 27.54 4.56 -13.93
CA GLY A 289 26.94 5.89 -13.86
C GLY A 289 25.98 6.20 -15.02
N LEU A 290 25.42 5.16 -15.67
CA LEU A 290 24.45 5.35 -16.74
C LEU A 290 23.07 5.69 -16.16
N HIS A 291 22.47 6.76 -16.67
CA HIS A 291 21.06 7.07 -16.39
C HIS A 291 20.14 6.17 -17.22
N LEU A 292 19.13 5.58 -16.59
CA LEU A 292 18.19 4.66 -17.23
C LEU A 292 16.78 5.26 -17.28
N TYR A 293 16.23 5.42 -18.48
CA TYR A 293 14.83 5.72 -18.72
C TYR A 293 14.07 4.42 -18.93
N GLN A 294 13.29 3.98 -17.94
CA GLN A 294 12.51 2.76 -18.02
C GLN A 294 11.04 3.09 -18.29
N ILE A 295 10.56 2.78 -19.49
CA ILE A 295 9.14 2.90 -19.84
C ILE A 295 8.46 1.58 -19.47
N HIS A 296 7.67 1.59 -18.40
CA HIS A 296 6.95 0.42 -17.91
C HIS A 296 5.66 0.21 -18.72
N ASN A 297 5.42 -1.01 -19.17
CA ASN A 297 4.07 -1.42 -19.56
C ASN A 297 3.22 -1.55 -18.28
N ILE A 298 2.30 -0.62 -18.04
CA ILE A 298 1.39 -0.65 -16.88
C ILE A 298 -0.01 -1.14 -17.24
N ASP A 299 -0.21 -1.65 -18.46
CA ASP A 299 -1.46 -2.27 -18.89
C ASP A 299 -1.56 -3.70 -18.35
N ARG A 300 -1.59 -3.79 -17.02
CA ARG A 300 -1.65 -5.03 -16.24
C ARG A 300 -2.50 -4.79 -14.99
N SER A 301 -2.82 -5.85 -14.26
CA SER A 301 -3.57 -5.70 -13.00
C SER A 301 -2.78 -4.84 -12.00
N PHE A 302 -3.47 -4.21 -11.05
CA PHE A 302 -2.82 -3.38 -10.04
C PHE A 302 -1.75 -4.16 -9.26
N ASP A 303 -2.04 -5.41 -8.87
CA ASP A 303 -1.09 -6.28 -8.16
C ASP A 303 0.16 -6.60 -9.00
N GLU A 304 -0.01 -6.90 -10.29
CA GLU A 304 1.13 -7.16 -11.19
C GLU A 304 1.96 -5.90 -11.43
N MET A 305 1.33 -4.72 -11.43
CA MET A 305 2.04 -3.44 -11.46
C MET A 305 2.83 -3.22 -10.17
N MET A 306 2.26 -3.54 -9.01
CA MET A 306 2.93 -3.36 -7.72
C MET A 306 4.09 -4.32 -7.50
N LEU A 307 3.91 -5.60 -7.82
CA LEU A 307 5.00 -6.58 -7.84
C LEU A 307 6.11 -6.16 -8.82
N GLY A 308 5.71 -5.62 -9.98
CA GLY A 308 6.64 -5.01 -10.92
C GLY A 308 7.46 -3.92 -10.24
N LEU A 309 6.82 -2.90 -9.68
CA LEU A 309 7.51 -1.78 -9.03
C LEU A 309 8.37 -2.19 -7.83
N GLU A 310 7.92 -3.18 -7.06
CA GLU A 310 8.69 -3.75 -5.95
C GLU A 310 10.05 -4.28 -6.42
N SER A 311 10.08 -5.02 -7.54
CA SER A 311 11.33 -5.57 -8.09
C SER A 311 12.35 -4.50 -8.53
N TRP A 312 11.88 -3.27 -8.75
CA TRP A 312 12.71 -2.12 -9.12
C TRP A 312 13.13 -1.27 -7.91
N ILE A 313 12.63 -1.52 -6.69
CA ILE A 313 12.97 -0.74 -5.49
C ILE A 313 14.49 -0.54 -5.37
N PRO A 314 15.34 -1.59 -5.40
CA PRO A 314 16.77 -1.40 -5.17
C PRO A 314 17.42 -0.48 -6.21
N MET A 315 16.88 -0.50 -7.43
CA MET A 315 17.38 0.26 -8.56
C MET A 315 16.89 1.70 -8.52
N TYR A 316 15.62 1.94 -8.19
CA TYR A 316 15.06 3.27 -7.94
C TYR A 316 15.79 3.98 -6.80
N MET A 317 16.19 3.24 -5.77
CA MET A 317 16.94 3.74 -4.62
C MET A 317 18.30 4.36 -5.00
N THR A 318 18.83 4.07 -6.19
CA THR A 318 20.05 4.70 -6.69
C THR A 318 19.85 6.12 -7.20
N GLY A 319 18.62 6.53 -7.53
CA GLY A 319 18.30 7.82 -8.15
C GLY A 319 18.69 7.94 -9.62
N GLN A 320 19.31 6.93 -10.22
CA GLN A 320 19.77 6.92 -11.62
C GLN A 320 18.72 6.38 -12.60
N ILE A 321 17.48 6.15 -12.14
CA ILE A 321 16.39 5.63 -12.96
C ILE A 321 15.25 6.63 -12.99
N SER A 322 14.76 6.90 -14.18
CA SER A 322 13.51 7.62 -14.36
C SER A 322 12.45 6.67 -14.92
N PRO A 323 11.44 6.29 -14.13
CA PRO A 323 10.35 5.44 -14.58
C PRO A 323 9.29 6.25 -15.34
N TYR A 324 8.85 5.72 -16.47
CA TYR A 324 7.85 6.27 -17.37
C TYR A 324 6.77 5.24 -17.67
N TYR A 325 5.66 5.66 -18.27
CA TYR A 325 4.61 4.78 -18.76
C TYR A 325 3.88 5.39 -19.97
N LEU A 326 3.16 4.55 -20.72
CA LEU A 326 2.29 4.98 -21.81
C LEU A 326 0.83 5.03 -21.32
N LYS A 327 0.12 6.14 -21.55
CA LYS A 327 -1.25 6.35 -21.02
C LYS A 327 -2.31 5.42 -21.62
N ASN A 328 -2.16 5.08 -22.90
CA ASN A 328 -3.14 4.29 -23.62
C ASN A 328 -2.79 2.80 -23.53
N VAL A 329 -3.82 1.98 -23.41
CA VAL A 329 -3.76 0.52 -23.60
C VAL A 329 -3.01 0.25 -24.89
N GLN A 330 -1.85 -0.38 -24.77
CA GLN A 330 -1.11 -0.81 -25.95
C GLN A 330 -1.88 -1.95 -26.58
N ASN A 331 -1.83 -2.10 -27.91
CA ASN A 331 -2.51 -3.21 -28.55
C ASN A 331 -1.91 -4.53 -28.02
N ASN A 332 -2.64 -5.22 -27.14
CA ASN A 332 -2.18 -6.45 -26.46
C ASN A 332 -2.03 -7.65 -27.41
N THR A 333 -2.29 -7.51 -28.71
CA THR A 333 -1.99 -8.53 -29.72
C THR A 333 -0.51 -8.50 -30.14
N PHE A 334 0.07 -7.31 -30.31
CA PHE A 334 1.45 -7.17 -30.75
C PHE A 334 2.33 -6.78 -29.59
N LEU A 335 3.41 -7.52 -29.40
CA LEU A 335 4.40 -7.27 -28.37
C LEU A 335 5.65 -6.68 -28.99
N HIS A 336 6.25 -5.75 -28.28
CA HIS A 336 7.38 -4.95 -28.70
C HIS A 336 8.43 -4.88 -27.59
N LEU A 337 9.68 -4.96 -28.02
CA LEU A 337 10.84 -4.70 -27.18
C LEU A 337 11.70 -3.65 -27.86
N LEU A 338 12.09 -2.62 -27.13
CA LEU A 338 13.03 -1.61 -27.61
C LEU A 338 13.94 -1.19 -26.46
N LYS A 339 15.23 -1.49 -26.58
CA LYS A 339 16.26 -1.07 -25.64
C LYS A 339 17.40 -0.43 -26.42
N VAL A 340 17.78 0.79 -26.05
CA VAL A 340 18.80 1.54 -26.79
C VAL A 340 19.75 2.19 -25.80
N SER A 341 21.04 2.00 -26.03
CA SER A 341 22.11 2.78 -25.43
C SER A 341 22.89 3.49 -26.53
N GLY A 342 23.80 4.41 -26.17
CA GLY A 342 24.60 5.14 -27.15
C GLY A 342 25.58 4.30 -27.99
N SER A 343 25.53 2.97 -27.93
CA SER A 343 26.41 2.08 -28.72
C SER A 343 25.76 0.77 -29.19
N VAL A 344 24.57 0.44 -28.72
CA VAL A 344 23.87 -0.78 -29.09
C VAL A 344 22.37 -0.56 -29.01
N ALA A 345 21.64 -1.17 -29.94
CA ALA A 345 20.18 -1.22 -29.93
C ALA A 345 19.72 -2.68 -29.97
N LEU A 346 18.67 -2.98 -29.21
CA LEU A 346 17.94 -4.24 -29.22
C LEU A 346 16.48 -3.93 -29.53
N SER A 347 15.96 -4.55 -30.58
CA SER A 347 14.55 -4.45 -30.99
C SER A 347 13.95 -5.84 -31.04
N GLY A 348 12.68 -6.00 -30.67
CA GLY A 348 12.00 -7.29 -30.75
C GLY A 348 10.51 -7.16 -30.99
N GLU A 349 9.93 -8.22 -31.52
CA GLU A 349 8.52 -8.34 -31.83
C GLU A 349 8.01 -9.77 -31.60
N ALA A 350 6.77 -9.89 -31.12
CA ALA A 350 6.07 -11.17 -30.97
C ALA A 350 4.55 -10.95 -31.04
N ILE A 351 3.80 -12.05 -31.20
CA ILE A 351 2.35 -12.05 -31.02
C ILE A 351 2.03 -12.61 -29.63
N ALA A 352 1.14 -11.93 -28.91
CA ALA A 352 0.72 -12.39 -27.59
C ALA A 352 0.14 -13.81 -27.65
N GLY A 353 0.66 -14.70 -26.79
CA GLY A 353 0.33 -16.12 -26.79
C GLY A 353 1.20 -16.98 -27.72
N CYS A 354 1.94 -16.37 -28.65
CA CYS A 354 2.83 -17.04 -29.60
C CYS A 354 4.29 -16.60 -29.41
N HIS A 355 4.71 -16.38 -28.15
CA HIS A 355 6.02 -15.82 -27.82
C HIS A 355 7.20 -16.71 -28.25
N ALA A 356 6.97 -18.02 -28.43
CA ALA A 356 7.95 -18.96 -28.95
C ALA A 356 8.40 -18.63 -30.39
N ASP A 357 7.58 -17.90 -31.14
CA ASP A 357 7.87 -17.47 -32.52
C ASP A 357 8.40 -16.03 -32.59
N GLY A 358 8.69 -15.41 -31.44
CA GLY A 358 9.20 -14.04 -31.37
C GLY A 358 10.56 -13.87 -32.04
N LYS A 359 10.83 -12.67 -32.55
CA LYS A 359 12.10 -12.33 -33.21
C LYS A 359 12.71 -11.11 -32.54
N TYR A 360 14.01 -11.18 -32.27
CA TYR A 360 14.77 -10.12 -31.62
C TYR A 360 16.06 -9.84 -32.38
N TYR A 361 16.45 -8.57 -32.47
CA TYR A 361 17.56 -8.09 -33.29
C TYR A 361 18.42 -7.13 -32.48
N LEU A 362 19.66 -7.53 -32.23
CA LEU A 362 20.69 -6.73 -31.57
C LEU A 362 21.63 -6.16 -32.64
N THR A 363 21.94 -4.87 -32.57
CA THR A 363 22.84 -4.20 -33.51
C THR A 363 23.75 -3.17 -32.84
N LYS A 364 24.99 -3.11 -33.31
CA LYS A 364 26.01 -2.10 -33.00
C LYS A 364 26.31 -1.20 -34.20
N SER A 365 25.58 -1.36 -35.30
CA SER A 365 25.74 -0.53 -36.48
C SER A 365 25.39 0.91 -36.14
N LYS A 366 26.35 1.84 -36.29
CA LYS A 366 26.15 3.25 -35.95
C LYS A 366 24.88 3.84 -36.57
N ARG A 367 24.64 3.55 -37.86
CA ARG A 367 23.44 4.01 -38.59
C ARG A 367 22.14 3.45 -38.00
N GLU A 368 22.14 2.17 -37.59
CA GLU A 368 20.96 1.54 -37.02
C GLU A 368 20.73 1.97 -35.57
N VAL A 369 21.80 2.10 -34.78
CA VAL A 369 21.73 2.64 -33.42
C VAL A 369 21.17 4.06 -33.43
N GLU A 370 21.61 4.93 -34.36
CA GLU A 370 21.03 6.27 -34.53
C GLU A 370 19.53 6.23 -34.88
N TYR A 371 19.12 5.30 -35.74
CA TYR A 371 17.70 5.10 -36.07
C TYR A 371 16.88 4.66 -34.86
N TYR A 372 17.33 3.63 -34.12
CA TYR A 372 16.62 3.14 -32.94
C TYR A 372 16.65 4.15 -31.79
N GLN A 373 17.72 4.93 -31.64
CA GLN A 373 17.80 6.01 -30.66
C GLN A 373 16.70 7.04 -30.94
N LYS A 374 16.54 7.47 -32.19
CA LYS A 374 15.45 8.39 -32.57
C LYS A 374 14.08 7.82 -32.20
N ARG A 375 13.84 6.52 -32.46
CA ARG A 375 12.60 5.85 -32.07
C ARG A 375 12.39 5.81 -30.56
N ALA A 376 13.45 5.52 -29.80
CA ALA A 376 13.39 5.46 -28.35
C ALA A 376 13.13 6.85 -27.74
N ASP A 377 13.74 7.89 -28.28
CA ASP A 377 13.49 9.29 -27.90
C ASP A 377 12.05 9.70 -28.23
N ASP A 378 11.55 9.35 -29.41
CA ASP A 378 10.17 9.64 -29.81
C ASP A 378 9.17 8.87 -28.94
N LEU A 379 9.48 7.62 -28.54
CA LEU A 379 8.67 6.87 -27.59
C LEU A 379 8.67 7.54 -26.20
N LEU A 380 9.84 7.96 -25.70
CA LEU A 380 9.97 8.63 -24.42
C LEU A 380 9.22 9.97 -24.38
N LYS A 381 9.24 10.76 -25.47
CA LYS A 381 8.45 12.01 -25.59
C LYS A 381 6.95 11.79 -25.49
N ASN A 382 6.46 10.62 -25.89
CA ASN A 382 5.04 10.23 -25.79
C ASN A 382 4.72 9.53 -24.46
N ALA A 383 5.73 9.18 -23.67
CA ALA A 383 5.56 8.60 -22.36
C ALA A 383 5.39 9.68 -21.28
N TYR A 384 4.79 9.27 -20.17
CA TYR A 384 4.55 10.13 -19.01
C TYR A 384 5.38 9.65 -17.83
N PRO A 385 5.95 10.55 -17.01
CA PRO A 385 6.62 10.15 -15.79
C PRO A 385 5.69 9.33 -14.90
N LEU A 386 6.14 8.17 -14.47
CA LEU A 386 5.41 7.33 -13.51
C LEU A 386 5.55 7.90 -12.10
N MET A 387 6.76 8.32 -11.77
CA MET A 387 7.13 9.04 -10.56
C MET A 387 8.42 9.83 -10.77
N ASP A 388 8.57 10.93 -10.05
CA ASP A 388 9.83 11.67 -9.97
C ASP A 388 10.65 11.19 -8.76
N ILE A 389 11.93 10.94 -8.96
CA ILE A 389 12.85 10.44 -7.92
C ILE A 389 13.88 11.53 -7.59
N TYR A 390 13.95 11.92 -6.31
CA TYR A 390 14.85 12.97 -5.83
C TYR A 390 15.85 12.42 -4.82
N ARG A 391 17.13 12.72 -5.07
CA ARG A 391 18.27 12.54 -4.16
C ARG A 391 18.91 13.91 -3.87
N ASN A 392 19.99 13.91 -3.09
CA ASN A 392 20.69 15.12 -2.65
C ASN A 392 21.09 16.03 -3.82
N GLU A 393 21.44 15.47 -4.99
CA GLU A 393 21.81 16.27 -6.17
C GLU A 393 20.63 17.12 -6.70
N ARG A 394 19.39 16.72 -6.40
CA ARG A 394 18.15 17.36 -6.84
C ARG A 394 17.39 18.07 -5.70
N GLU A 395 18.07 18.40 -4.60
CA GLU A 395 17.47 19.08 -3.44
C GLU A 395 16.75 20.38 -3.84
N THR A 396 17.37 21.17 -4.72
CA THR A 396 16.79 22.45 -5.17
C THR A 396 15.51 22.25 -5.98
N GLU A 397 15.46 21.21 -6.81
CA GLU A 397 14.27 20.89 -7.62
C GLU A 397 13.11 20.44 -6.73
N LEU A 398 13.36 19.56 -5.75
CA LEU A 398 12.36 19.13 -4.78
C LEU A 398 11.79 20.33 -3.99
N ASN A 399 12.66 21.19 -3.48
CA ASN A 399 12.23 22.37 -2.73
C ASN A 399 11.43 23.33 -3.61
N THR A 400 11.82 23.52 -4.87
CA THR A 400 11.07 24.35 -5.83
C THR A 400 9.69 23.77 -6.11
N PHE A 401 9.59 22.46 -6.28
CA PHE A 401 8.31 21.75 -6.43
C PHE A 401 7.40 21.98 -5.22
N LEU A 402 7.91 21.78 -3.99
CA LEU A 402 7.13 21.95 -2.76
C LEU A 402 6.70 23.40 -2.54
N ILE A 403 7.51 24.38 -2.93
CA ILE A 403 7.15 25.81 -2.87
C ILE A 403 6.07 26.14 -3.91
N ALA A 404 6.18 25.63 -5.13
CA ALA A 404 5.17 25.85 -6.15
C ALA A 404 3.82 25.24 -5.77
N ASP A 405 3.84 24.11 -5.04
CA ASP A 405 2.63 23.42 -4.59
C ASP A 405 1.81 24.23 -3.57
N THR A 406 2.41 25.13 -2.78
CA THR A 406 1.66 25.90 -1.76
C THR A 406 0.52 26.73 -2.34
N ARG A 407 0.63 27.11 -3.61
CA ARG A 407 -0.35 27.93 -4.33
C ARG A 407 -1.50 27.11 -4.89
N LYS A 408 -1.43 25.78 -4.80
CA LYS A 408 -2.46 24.87 -5.29
C LYS A 408 -3.43 24.53 -4.17
N THR A 409 -4.72 24.63 -4.49
CA THR A 409 -5.84 24.28 -3.61
C THR A 409 -5.98 22.77 -3.47
N GLY A 410 -6.41 22.31 -2.30
CA GLY A 410 -6.65 20.89 -2.05
C GLY A 410 -6.23 20.48 -0.63
N LYS A 411 -7.00 19.54 -0.07
CA LYS A 411 -6.69 18.93 1.22
C LYS A 411 -5.35 18.19 1.14
N ARG A 412 -4.57 18.33 2.21
CA ARG A 412 -3.30 17.63 2.38
C ARG A 412 -3.37 16.68 3.56
N ARG A 413 -2.70 15.54 3.41
CA ARG A 413 -2.59 14.50 4.43
C ARG A 413 -1.14 14.05 4.54
N GLY A 414 -0.62 13.87 5.75
CA GLY A 414 0.70 13.31 6.00
C GLY A 414 0.62 12.12 6.95
N ILE A 415 1.17 10.98 6.53
CA ILE A 415 1.35 9.81 7.38
C ILE A 415 2.83 9.76 7.77
N ARG A 416 3.12 9.93 9.05
CA ARG A 416 4.45 10.25 9.55
C ARG A 416 5.05 9.10 10.37
N SER A 417 6.33 8.79 10.14
CA SER A 417 7.14 7.91 11.01
C SER A 417 7.76 8.63 12.22
N THR A 418 7.60 9.95 12.31
CA THR A 418 8.13 10.81 13.38
C THR A 418 7.33 12.11 13.46
N LEU A 419 7.69 13.01 14.37
CA LEU A 419 6.99 14.29 14.53
C LEU A 419 7.35 15.30 13.41
N PRO A 420 6.38 16.06 12.88
CA PRO A 420 6.62 17.00 11.80
C PRO A 420 7.57 18.13 12.23
N LEU A 421 8.72 18.23 11.56
CA LEU A 421 9.81 19.11 12.00
C LEU A 421 9.40 20.59 12.12
N TYR A 422 8.42 21.07 11.37
CA TYR A 422 7.96 22.46 11.40
C TYR A 422 7.20 22.85 12.68
N THR A 423 6.84 21.89 13.53
CA THR A 423 6.18 22.16 14.82
C THR A 423 7.17 22.30 15.98
N ILE A 424 8.44 21.92 15.80
CA ILE A 424 9.46 21.96 16.85
C ILE A 424 9.72 23.40 17.36
N SER A 425 9.93 23.53 18.67
CA SER A 425 10.46 24.77 19.26
C SER A 425 11.93 25.01 18.90
N GLU A 426 12.34 26.28 18.85
CA GLU A 426 13.73 26.65 18.53
C GLU A 426 14.69 26.16 19.61
N GLU A 427 14.25 26.21 20.88
CA GLU A 427 14.97 25.76 22.05
C GLU A 427 15.24 24.24 21.99
N LEU A 428 14.21 23.44 21.71
CA LEU A 428 14.35 21.99 21.61
C LEU A 428 15.22 21.60 20.41
N LEU A 429 15.04 22.26 19.26
CA LEU A 429 15.89 22.03 18.11
C LEU A 429 17.36 22.28 18.45
N GLU A 430 17.67 23.39 19.14
CA GLU A 430 19.06 23.69 19.51
C GLU A 430 19.64 22.68 20.50
N GLN A 431 18.85 22.23 21.46
CA GLN A 431 19.24 21.18 22.39
C GLN A 431 19.60 19.88 21.65
N ILE A 432 18.74 19.41 20.75
CA ILE A 432 18.97 18.19 19.96
C ILE A 432 20.24 18.33 19.12
N LEU A 433 20.38 19.44 18.38
CA LEU A 433 21.54 19.66 17.51
C LEU A 433 22.85 19.75 18.28
N THR A 434 22.83 20.34 19.47
CA THR A 434 24.01 20.43 20.35
C THR A 434 24.38 19.07 20.95
N ARG A 435 23.39 18.30 21.40
CA ARG A 435 23.59 16.95 21.94
C ARG A 435 24.28 16.02 20.93
N HIS A 436 23.93 16.16 19.66
CA HIS A 436 24.51 15.39 18.56
C HIS A 436 25.81 15.99 17.98
N GLY A 437 26.33 17.07 18.56
CA GLY A 437 27.62 17.65 18.15
C GLY A 437 27.63 18.25 16.74
N MET A 438 26.49 18.71 16.24
CA MET A 438 26.41 19.33 14.91
C MET A 438 27.21 20.63 14.83
N ASP A 439 27.96 20.80 13.75
CA ASP A 439 28.76 22.00 13.55
C ASP A 439 27.88 23.24 13.24
N SER A 440 28.49 24.42 13.32
CA SER A 440 27.76 25.69 13.12
C SER A 440 27.09 25.82 11.75
N GLY A 441 27.69 25.29 10.68
CA GLY A 441 27.16 25.31 9.33
C GLY A 441 25.97 24.35 9.18
N GLN A 442 26.09 23.13 9.70
CA GLN A 442 25.00 22.16 9.77
C GLN A 442 23.81 22.70 10.57
N LYS A 443 24.06 23.27 11.75
CA LYS A 443 23.03 23.89 12.58
C LYS A 443 22.30 25.00 11.82
N GLN A 444 23.03 25.90 11.16
CA GLN A 444 22.43 26.99 10.39
C GLN A 444 21.58 26.47 9.22
N ARG A 445 22.06 25.44 8.50
CA ARG A 445 21.32 24.80 7.41
C ARG A 445 20.01 24.18 7.89
N ILE A 446 20.05 23.44 9.00
CA ILE A 446 18.86 22.81 9.60
C ILE A 446 17.86 23.88 10.07
N ARG A 447 18.30 24.92 10.79
CA ARG A 447 17.41 26.00 11.23
C ARG A 447 16.73 26.71 10.06
N LYS A 448 17.48 26.99 8.98
CA LYS A 448 16.91 27.59 7.75
C LYS A 448 15.84 26.68 7.14
N HIS A 449 16.08 25.36 7.13
CA HIS A 449 15.12 24.39 6.63
C HIS A 449 13.84 24.34 7.48
N VAL A 450 13.97 24.25 8.81
CA VAL A 450 12.81 24.26 9.72
C VAL A 450 11.97 25.51 9.53
N LYS A 451 12.62 26.68 9.46
CA LYS A 451 11.95 27.95 9.23
C LYS A 451 11.20 27.96 7.89
N ALA A 452 11.86 27.57 6.79
CA ALA A 452 11.24 27.51 5.47
C ALA A 452 10.07 26.51 5.41
N GLN A 453 10.19 25.36 6.09
CA GLN A 453 9.11 24.38 6.19
C GLN A 453 7.92 24.95 6.96
N LYS A 454 8.16 25.65 8.07
CA LYS A 454 7.12 26.30 8.88
C LYS A 454 6.40 27.40 8.11
N GLU A 455 7.12 28.28 7.42
CA GLU A 455 6.53 29.31 6.56
C GLU A 455 5.66 28.70 5.46
N ARG A 456 6.14 27.62 4.84
CA ARG A 456 5.38 26.87 3.82
C ARG A 456 4.07 26.31 4.36
N ILE A 457 4.11 25.67 5.52
CA ILE A 457 2.93 25.04 6.11
C ILE A 457 1.93 26.08 6.61
N VAL A 458 2.40 27.18 7.24
CA VAL A 458 1.51 28.29 7.63
C VAL A 458 0.80 28.87 6.41
N SER A 459 1.52 29.10 5.31
CA SER A 459 0.91 29.59 4.06
C SER A 459 -0.15 28.65 3.48
N ILE A 460 -0.01 27.33 3.66
CA ILE A 460 -1.03 26.35 3.26
C ILE A 460 -2.24 26.47 4.18
N LEU A 461 -2.00 26.56 5.49
CA LEU A 461 -3.04 26.61 6.52
C LEU A 461 -3.87 27.90 6.50
N ASP A 462 -3.41 28.94 5.82
CA ASP A 462 -4.16 30.18 5.61
C ASP A 462 -5.47 29.96 4.81
N SER A 463 -5.50 28.96 3.93
CA SER A 463 -6.68 28.66 3.09
C SER A 463 -7.07 27.19 3.00
N GLU A 464 -6.16 26.27 3.29
CA GLU A 464 -6.35 24.82 3.10
C GLU A 464 -6.19 24.04 4.40
N THR A 465 -6.72 22.82 4.43
CA THR A 465 -6.56 21.90 5.55
C THR A 465 -5.35 20.99 5.36
N LEU A 466 -4.58 20.80 6.43
CA LEU A 466 -3.53 19.79 6.53
C LEU A 466 -3.83 18.85 7.69
N GLU A 467 -3.90 17.56 7.40
CA GLU A 467 -4.03 16.49 8.39
C GLU A 467 -2.70 15.75 8.51
N ASP A 468 -2.12 15.66 9.71
CA ASP A 468 -0.93 14.86 9.98
C ASP A 468 -1.27 13.76 10.99
N GLU A 469 -0.97 12.52 10.61
CA GLU A 469 -0.99 11.32 11.44
C GLU A 469 0.41 11.05 11.97
N VAL A 470 0.57 11.12 13.30
CA VAL A 470 1.85 10.96 13.98
C VAL A 470 1.81 9.80 14.99
N PRO A 471 2.95 9.16 15.28
CA PRO A 471 2.95 8.00 16.17
C PRO A 471 3.05 8.39 17.65
N ALA A 472 2.17 7.81 18.46
CA ALA A 472 2.34 7.71 19.92
C ALA A 472 3.07 6.41 20.23
N LEU A 473 4.38 6.51 20.43
CA LEU A 473 5.24 5.36 20.71
C LEU A 473 5.13 4.92 22.17
N THR A 474 5.04 3.61 22.40
CA THR A 474 5.27 3.03 23.73
C THR A 474 6.76 3.07 24.07
N PRO A 475 7.15 3.00 25.36
CA PRO A 475 8.55 2.93 25.75
C PRO A 475 9.30 1.76 25.07
N GLU A 476 8.64 0.60 24.91
CA GLU A 476 9.22 -0.57 24.25
C GLU A 476 9.47 -0.30 22.76
N ALA A 477 8.49 0.29 22.06
CA ALA A 477 8.62 0.64 20.65
C ALA A 477 9.74 1.67 20.43
N PHE A 478 9.81 2.68 21.31
CA PHE A 478 10.84 3.71 21.28
C PHE A 478 12.24 3.13 21.50
N SER A 479 12.40 2.27 22.51
CA SER A 479 13.67 1.63 22.83
C SER A 479 14.17 0.74 21.67
N LYS A 480 13.26 0.01 21.03
CA LYS A 480 13.59 -0.86 19.89
C LYS A 480 14.02 -0.06 18.66
N ASN A 481 13.28 0.99 18.32
CA ASN A 481 13.50 1.81 17.12
C ASN A 481 13.21 3.29 17.43
N PRO A 482 14.18 4.03 17.99
CA PRO A 482 13.95 5.44 18.31
C PRO A 482 13.70 6.24 17.02
N PRO A 483 12.66 7.09 16.99
CA PRO A 483 12.41 7.96 15.86
C PRO A 483 13.55 8.96 15.69
N VAL A 484 13.74 9.43 14.47
CA VAL A 484 14.76 10.45 14.13
C VAL A 484 14.09 11.77 13.78
N LEU A 485 14.81 12.87 13.93
CA LEU A 485 14.43 14.17 13.40
C LEU A 485 14.29 14.07 11.87
N ASP A 486 13.14 14.46 11.30
CA ASP A 486 12.91 14.38 9.86
C ASP A 486 13.69 15.45 9.10
N LEU A 487 14.96 15.16 8.80
CA LEU A 487 15.86 16.00 8.02
C LEU A 487 15.95 15.55 6.55
N SER A 488 14.98 14.76 6.09
CA SER A 488 14.98 14.20 4.74
C SER A 488 14.85 15.27 3.66
N GLY A 489 14.10 16.35 3.93
CA GLY A 489 13.93 17.48 2.99
C GLY A 489 15.21 18.27 2.68
N ILE A 490 16.31 18.01 3.39
CA ILE A 490 17.65 18.53 3.10
C ILE A 490 18.67 17.40 2.91
N PHE A 491 18.22 16.17 2.69
CA PHE A 491 19.08 15.01 2.48
C PHE A 491 20.23 14.90 3.48
N CYS A 492 19.93 15.13 4.77
CA CYS A 492 20.96 15.07 5.80
C CYS A 492 21.53 13.65 5.88
N GLU A 493 22.85 13.51 5.75
CA GLU A 493 23.52 12.21 5.80
C GLU A 493 23.62 11.65 7.23
N THR A 494 23.35 12.48 8.24
CA THR A 494 23.38 12.09 9.65
C THR A 494 21.97 12.01 10.21
N ASN A 495 21.62 10.83 10.73
CA ASN A 495 20.38 10.59 11.47
C ASN A 495 20.50 11.12 12.89
N LEU A 496 19.53 11.93 13.33
CA LEU A 496 19.49 12.49 14.69
C LEU A 496 18.35 11.85 15.49
N PRO A 497 18.59 10.73 16.20
CA PRO A 497 17.56 10.09 17.01
C PRO A 497 17.17 10.96 18.22
N TYR A 498 15.88 10.99 18.52
CA TYR A 498 15.36 11.63 19.73
C TYR A 498 15.78 10.85 20.98
N SER A 499 15.90 11.54 22.11
CA SER A 499 15.63 10.91 23.41
C SER A 499 14.12 10.85 23.67
N GLU A 500 13.66 9.97 24.55
CA GLU A 500 12.23 9.89 24.91
C GLU A 500 11.69 11.24 25.39
N GLU A 501 12.48 11.95 26.19
CA GLU A 501 12.10 13.26 26.72
C GLU A 501 12.00 14.31 25.61
N GLU A 502 12.95 14.35 24.68
CA GLU A 502 12.88 15.26 23.54
C GLU A 502 11.67 14.98 22.65
N TYR A 503 11.36 13.70 22.42
CA TYR A 503 10.18 13.32 21.65
C TYR A 503 8.89 13.75 22.36
N ARG A 504 8.82 13.59 23.68
CA ARG A 504 7.68 14.04 24.50
C ARG A 504 7.49 15.55 24.46
N ILE A 505 8.58 16.33 24.51
CA ILE A 505 8.54 17.79 24.39
C ILE A 505 8.06 18.17 22.97
N HIS A 506 8.63 17.58 21.92
CA HIS A 506 8.22 17.87 20.55
C HIS A 506 6.75 17.47 20.28
N MET A 507 6.26 16.39 20.89
CA MET A 507 4.84 16.01 20.81
C MET A 507 3.96 17.06 21.48
N SER A 508 4.41 17.67 22.59
CA SER A 508 3.73 18.79 23.22
C SER A 508 3.71 20.02 22.32
N ASP A 509 4.84 20.36 21.67
CA ASP A 509 4.92 21.45 20.69
C ASP A 509 3.99 21.22 19.50
N THR A 510 3.90 19.98 19.01
CA THR A 510 2.99 19.57 17.93
C THR A 510 1.52 19.74 18.32
N LYS A 511 1.15 19.34 19.54
CA LYS A 511 -0.21 19.57 20.08
C LYS A 511 -0.51 21.06 20.25
N ALA A 512 0.46 21.86 20.68
CA ALA A 512 0.31 23.31 20.80
C ALA A 512 0.15 23.97 19.43
N PHE A 513 0.92 23.54 18.42
CA PHE A 513 0.76 23.97 17.03
C PHE A 513 -0.64 23.67 16.51
N ALA A 514 -1.20 22.48 16.78
CA ALA A 514 -2.55 22.14 16.39
C ALA A 514 -3.63 23.02 17.04
N ARG A 515 -3.49 23.31 18.34
CA ARG A 515 -4.42 24.22 19.04
C ARG A 515 -4.38 25.65 18.48
N LYS A 516 -3.22 26.09 17.98
CA LYS A 516 -3.03 27.45 17.45
C LYS A 516 -3.56 27.59 16.02
N ASN A 517 -3.59 26.52 15.23
CA ASN A 517 -3.91 26.55 13.81
C ASN A 517 -5.18 25.72 13.52
N PRO A 518 -6.37 26.33 13.38
CA PRO A 518 -7.64 25.60 13.21
C PRO A 518 -7.70 24.68 11.99
N ASN A 519 -6.98 25.02 10.92
CA ASN A 519 -6.93 24.22 9.69
C ASN A 519 -5.90 23.07 9.75
N TYR A 520 -5.19 22.91 10.87
CA TYR A 520 -4.27 21.81 11.10
C TYR A 520 -4.94 20.74 11.97
N ILE A 521 -5.08 19.54 11.42
CA ILE A 521 -5.68 18.39 12.08
C ILE A 521 -4.55 17.46 12.50
N LEU A 522 -4.41 17.22 13.80
CA LEU A 522 -3.44 16.29 14.35
C LEU A 522 -4.13 15.00 14.77
N GLN A 523 -3.77 13.89 14.14
CA GLN A 523 -4.15 12.54 14.55
C GLN A 523 -2.98 11.87 15.23
N ILE A 524 -3.20 11.32 16.42
CA ILE A 524 -2.16 10.64 17.19
C ILE A 524 -2.54 9.17 17.28
N ASN A 525 -1.78 8.32 16.59
CA ASN A 525 -2.07 6.91 16.49
C ASN A 525 -1.12 6.10 17.36
N THR A 526 -1.63 5.16 18.14
CA THR A 526 -0.81 4.22 18.93
C THR A 526 -0.16 3.15 18.06
N THR A 527 -0.71 2.92 16.87
CA THR A 527 -0.19 1.96 15.90
C THR A 527 0.90 2.63 15.04
N HIS A 528 2.13 2.20 15.26
CA HIS A 528 3.29 2.67 14.51
C HIS A 528 3.33 2.00 13.13
N THR A 529 2.93 2.73 12.09
CA THR A 529 2.81 2.18 10.74
C THR A 529 4.14 1.94 10.04
N PHE A 530 5.06 2.92 10.13
CA PHE A 530 6.32 2.92 9.39
C PHE A 530 7.43 3.47 10.28
N ASN A 531 8.62 2.88 10.22
CA ASN A 531 9.78 3.30 11.02
C ASN A 531 10.67 4.32 10.31
N ASN A 532 10.49 4.47 9.00
CA ASN A 532 11.37 5.22 8.12
C ASN A 532 10.62 5.95 6.99
N LEU A 533 9.38 5.56 6.66
CA LEU A 533 8.59 6.25 5.63
C LEU A 533 7.85 7.47 6.15
N GLN A 534 7.82 8.50 5.31
CA GLN A 534 6.96 9.67 5.41
C GLN A 534 6.15 9.74 4.13
N ILE A 535 4.83 9.72 4.23
CA ILE A 535 3.93 9.79 3.07
C ILE A 535 3.20 11.12 3.13
N LEU A 536 3.39 11.98 2.13
CA LEU A 536 2.64 13.22 1.97
C LEU A 536 1.69 13.09 0.79
N VAL A 537 0.46 13.52 0.96
CA VAL A 537 -0.58 13.45 -0.05
C VAL A 537 -1.14 14.85 -0.24
N HIS A 538 -1.19 15.28 -1.50
CA HIS A 538 -2.04 16.36 -1.96
C HIS A 538 -3.15 15.73 -2.77
N GLU A 539 -4.36 15.65 -2.19
CA GLU A 539 -5.49 14.90 -2.74
C GLU A 539 -5.79 15.32 -4.19
N GLY A 540 -5.86 14.33 -5.08
CA GLY A 540 -6.16 14.54 -6.49
C GLY A 540 -5.00 15.13 -7.30
N GLN A 541 -3.85 15.43 -6.68
CA GLN A 541 -2.68 16.01 -7.33
C GLN A 541 -1.53 15.01 -7.37
N TRP A 542 -0.91 14.70 -6.22
CA TRP A 542 0.28 13.85 -6.12
C TRP A 542 0.39 13.20 -4.74
N ALA A 543 1.13 12.09 -4.68
CA ALA A 543 1.54 11.45 -3.43
C ALA A 543 3.07 11.34 -3.40
N MET A 544 3.70 11.75 -2.30
CA MET A 544 5.13 11.69 -2.09
C MET A 544 5.48 10.68 -1.01
N ILE A 545 6.30 9.69 -1.33
CA ILE A 545 6.86 8.75 -0.36
C ILE A 545 8.32 9.13 -0.12
N SER A 546 8.71 9.33 1.12
CA SER A 546 10.07 9.70 1.50
C SER A 546 10.66 8.69 2.48
N LYS A 547 11.90 8.26 2.26
CA LYS A 547 12.68 7.58 3.30
C LYS A 547 13.39 8.64 4.13
N ALA A 548 13.00 8.73 5.41
CA ALA A 548 13.40 9.79 6.31
C ALA A 548 14.82 9.62 6.86
N LYS A 549 15.28 8.36 7.01
CA LYS A 549 16.62 8.02 7.45
C LYS A 549 17.60 8.09 6.28
N ALA A 550 18.81 8.55 6.56
CA ALA A 550 19.91 8.59 5.60
C ALA A 550 20.24 7.18 5.05
N PRO A 551 20.50 7.03 3.73
CA PRO A 551 20.38 8.07 2.70
C PRO A 551 18.90 8.38 2.35
N ALA A 552 18.54 9.66 2.42
CA ALA A 552 17.19 10.11 2.10
C ALA A 552 16.92 10.06 0.58
N ILE A 553 15.67 9.75 0.24
CA ILE A 553 15.17 9.72 -1.14
C ILE A 553 13.67 9.99 -1.13
N HIS A 554 13.19 10.66 -2.17
CA HIS A 554 11.77 11.00 -2.33
C HIS A 554 11.23 10.52 -3.67
N PHE A 555 10.05 9.92 -3.64
CA PHE A 555 9.29 9.46 -4.80
C PHE A 555 8.02 10.28 -4.90
N ILE A 556 7.89 11.16 -5.89
CA ILE A 556 6.65 11.90 -6.17
C ILE A 556 5.87 11.17 -7.26
N ILE A 557 4.74 10.60 -6.90
CA ILE A 557 3.90 9.76 -7.74
C ILE A 557 2.72 10.59 -8.27
N HIS A 558 2.62 10.63 -9.60
CA HIS A 558 1.54 11.33 -10.31
C HIS A 558 0.53 10.39 -10.95
N HIS A 559 0.90 9.12 -11.14
CA HIS A 559 0.06 8.15 -11.84
C HIS A 559 -1.27 7.93 -11.09
N PRO A 560 -2.44 8.16 -11.71
CA PRO A 560 -3.72 8.19 -11.00
C PRO A 560 -4.02 6.93 -10.19
N LYS A 561 -3.73 5.73 -10.72
CA LYS A 561 -4.00 4.47 -9.98
C LYS A 561 -3.12 4.34 -8.74
N LEU A 562 -1.83 4.69 -8.84
CA LEU A 562 -0.88 4.58 -7.73
C LEU A 562 -1.16 5.65 -6.69
N ARG A 563 -1.36 6.89 -7.15
CA ARG A 563 -1.72 8.03 -6.30
C ARG A 563 -3.01 7.75 -5.53
N ASN A 564 -4.05 7.28 -6.21
CA ASN A 564 -5.34 6.97 -5.57
C ASN A 564 -5.20 5.88 -4.49
N ALA A 565 -4.39 4.85 -4.74
CA ALA A 565 -4.11 3.81 -3.76
C ALA A 565 -3.36 4.34 -2.52
N ILE A 566 -2.45 5.30 -2.69
CA ILE A 566 -1.73 5.94 -1.57
C ILE A 566 -2.65 6.93 -0.82
N GLU A 567 -3.45 7.72 -1.54
CA GLU A 567 -4.43 8.65 -0.97
C GLU A 567 -5.38 7.94 0.02
N HIS A 568 -5.86 6.75 -0.37
CA HIS A 568 -6.78 5.93 0.43
C HIS A 568 -6.08 4.90 1.32
N PHE A 569 -4.75 4.95 1.44
CA PHE A 569 -4.03 4.05 2.31
C PHE A 569 -4.43 4.31 3.77
N ILE A 570 -4.84 3.25 4.46
CA ILE A 570 -5.16 3.25 5.89
C ILE A 570 -4.15 2.33 6.56
N PRO A 571 -3.31 2.86 7.47
CA PRO A 571 -2.42 2.06 8.29
C PRO A 571 -3.10 0.81 8.88
N PRO A 572 -2.47 -0.38 8.82
CA PRO A 572 -2.98 -1.52 9.57
C PRO A 572 -3.01 -1.19 11.05
N ILE A 573 -4.13 -1.48 11.70
CA ILE A 573 -4.22 -1.48 13.16
C ILE A 573 -3.51 -2.74 13.64
N VAL A 574 -2.39 -2.59 14.33
CA VAL A 574 -1.68 -3.68 15.00
C VAL A 574 -2.10 -3.60 16.46
N GLU A 575 -2.85 -4.60 16.94
CA GLU A 575 -3.20 -4.72 18.36
C GLU A 575 -1.97 -4.97 19.24
#